data_AF-A0A524FD53-F1
#
_entry.id   AF-A0A524FD53-F1
#
_cell.length_a   1.000
_cell.length_b   1.000
_cell.length_c   1.000
_cell.angle_alpha   90.00
_cell.angle_beta   90.00
_cell.angle_gamma   90.00
#
_symmetry.space_group_name_H-M   'P 1'
#
loop_
_entity.id
_entity.type
_entity.pdbx_description
1 polymer ?
#
loop_
_entity_poly.entity_id
_entity_poly.type
_entity_poly.pdbx_seq_one_letter_code
_entity_poly.pdbx_strand_id
1 'polypeptide(L)'
;MAIQPLSWLNGFSAFLLICTSWILGILILRFYLKEKRKQYLILFIFSAAIALGWTGITITFFSVVIYGYNLPWVKYVISYFSYSTVPVGSTAIIYFTFDVFGAPKFKKPLLVVYFSLMALYYIFLFATFSDAVVVSKVKKGQIYDDWLSPNSVVYYLLLIMVSITSLITLFGFYQFSKMTAGDLKKRAGFIILSSIIIGSCVLLDTVFLGSIFTQHEEYLFVVRFAMIPGVFCAFWGIRPSK
;
A
#
# COMPACT_ATOMS: atom_id res chain seq x y z
N MET A 1 -5.62 28.94 -15.36
CA MET A 1 -6.05 27.62 -15.87
C MET A 1 -6.62 26.87 -14.68
N ALA A 2 -7.91 26.48 -14.69
CA ALA A 2 -8.52 25.83 -13.53
C ALA A 2 -8.25 24.33 -13.57
N ILE A 3 -7.70 23.78 -12.48
CA ILE A 3 -7.54 22.33 -12.29
C ILE A 3 -8.93 21.73 -12.11
N GLN A 4 -9.20 20.60 -12.76
CA GLN A 4 -10.49 19.94 -12.57
C GLN A 4 -10.65 19.48 -11.11
N PRO A 5 -11.82 19.73 -10.47
CA PRO A 5 -12.02 19.40 -9.05
C PRO A 5 -11.70 17.94 -8.69
N LEU A 6 -12.09 16.98 -9.54
CA LEU A 6 -11.81 15.56 -9.32
C LEU A 6 -10.32 15.23 -9.41
N SER A 7 -9.62 15.81 -10.38
CA SER A 7 -8.16 15.70 -10.47
C SER A 7 -7.47 16.29 -9.25
N TRP A 8 -8.01 17.37 -8.68
CA TRP A 8 -7.47 17.95 -7.45
C TRP A 8 -7.68 17.02 -6.25
N LEU A 9 -8.87 16.43 -6.10
CA LEU A 9 -9.16 15.45 -5.04
C LEU A 9 -8.29 14.20 -5.12
N ASN A 10 -8.04 13.66 -6.32
CA ASN A 10 -7.15 12.52 -6.51
C ASN A 10 -5.70 12.84 -6.07
N GLY A 11 -5.20 14.02 -6.40
CA GLY A 11 -3.86 14.44 -5.99
C GLY A 11 -3.76 14.75 -4.49
N PHE A 12 -4.77 15.44 -3.95
CA PHE A 12 -4.83 15.79 -2.53
C PHE A 12 -4.99 14.57 -1.63
N SER A 13 -5.83 13.60 -2.01
CA SER A 13 -6.00 12.36 -1.25
C SER A 13 -4.71 11.54 -1.19
N ALA A 14 -3.96 11.46 -2.29
CA ALA A 14 -2.65 10.82 -2.29
C ALA A 14 -1.64 11.56 -1.40
N PHE A 15 -1.58 12.90 -1.49
CA PHE A 15 -0.75 13.70 -0.59
C PHE A 15 -1.10 13.47 0.88
N LEU A 16 -2.38 13.47 1.23
CA LEU A 16 -2.84 13.24 2.60
C LEU A 16 -2.49 11.83 3.08
N LEU A 17 -2.59 10.81 2.22
CA LEU A 17 -2.18 9.44 2.51
C LEU A 17 -0.67 9.36 2.79
N ILE A 18 0.16 10.02 2.00
CA ILE A 18 1.62 10.10 2.23
C ILE A 18 1.91 10.77 3.57
N CYS A 19 1.35 11.95 3.81
CA CYS A 19 1.58 12.68 5.05
C CYS A 19 1.15 11.84 6.26
N THR A 20 -0.03 11.23 6.21
CA THR A 20 -0.52 10.38 7.31
C THR A 20 0.39 9.18 7.53
N SER A 21 0.80 8.51 6.46
CA SER A 21 1.68 7.34 6.53
C SER A 21 3.06 7.69 7.09
N TRP A 22 3.65 8.81 6.68
CA TRP A 22 4.93 9.27 7.25
C TRP A 22 4.80 9.71 8.70
N ILE A 23 3.77 10.49 9.06
CA ILE A 23 3.56 10.94 10.44
C ILE A 23 3.41 9.74 11.37
N LEU A 24 2.51 8.80 11.05
CA LEU A 24 2.30 7.61 11.86
C LEU A 24 3.53 6.70 11.84
N GLY A 25 4.20 6.53 10.70
CA GLY A 25 5.45 5.79 10.59
C GLY A 25 6.54 6.35 11.50
N ILE A 26 6.76 7.67 11.51
CA ILE A 26 7.75 8.33 12.38
C ILE A 26 7.39 8.14 13.85
N LEU A 27 6.10 8.22 14.22
CA LEU A 27 5.66 7.94 15.59
C LEU A 27 5.96 6.48 15.99
N ILE A 28 5.71 5.53 15.10
CA ILE A 28 6.05 4.11 15.32
C ILE A 28 7.56 3.92 15.45
N LEU A 29 8.34 4.60 14.61
CA LEU A 29 9.81 4.57 14.69
C LEU A 29 10.30 5.11 16.03
N ARG A 30 9.66 6.15 16.59
CA ARG A 30 9.98 6.63 17.94
C ARG A 30 9.75 5.54 19.00
N PHE A 31 8.70 4.73 18.88
CA PHE A 31 8.51 3.57 19.77
C PHE A 31 9.60 2.51 19.57
N TYR A 32 10.00 2.24 18.33
CA TYR A 32 11.15 1.36 18.05
C TYR A 32 12.43 1.87 18.72
N LEU A 33 12.73 3.16 18.60
CA LEU A 33 13.94 3.74 19.17
C LEU A 33 13.98 3.62 20.70
N LYS A 34 12.82 3.66 21.36
CA LYS A 34 12.68 3.50 22.81
C LYS A 34 12.70 2.03 23.27
N GLU A 35 11.92 1.16 22.65
CA GLU A 35 11.69 -0.20 23.14
C GLU A 35 12.49 -1.29 22.40
N LYS A 36 13.07 -0.95 21.24
CA LYS A 36 13.85 -1.85 20.37
C LYS A 36 13.11 -3.11 19.91
N ARG A 37 11.77 -3.13 20.02
CA ARG A 37 10.91 -4.21 19.52
C ARG A 37 10.85 -4.20 17.99
N LYS A 38 11.22 -5.31 17.34
CA LYS A 38 11.29 -5.43 15.88
C LYS A 38 9.97 -5.13 15.17
N GLN A 39 8.84 -5.40 15.82
CA GLN A 39 7.51 -5.16 15.26
C GLN A 39 7.27 -3.69 14.91
N TYR A 40 7.84 -2.76 15.70
CA TYR A 40 7.76 -1.33 15.40
C TYR A 40 8.56 -0.96 14.15
N LEU A 41 9.77 -1.50 13.99
CA LEU A 41 10.56 -1.27 12.78
C LEU A 41 9.84 -1.78 11.53
N ILE A 42 9.19 -2.93 11.62
CA ILE A 42 8.49 -3.55 10.50
C ILE A 42 7.25 -2.76 10.11
N LEU A 43 6.51 -2.25 11.08
CA LEU A 43 5.38 -1.36 10.80
C LEU A 43 5.81 0.01 10.28
N PHE A 44 6.97 0.52 10.71
CA PHE A 44 7.57 1.67 10.06
C PHE A 44 7.87 1.40 8.57
N ILE A 45 8.47 0.24 8.25
CA ILE A 45 8.74 -0.16 6.86
C ILE A 45 7.42 -0.25 6.07
N PHE A 46 6.37 -0.81 6.66
CA PHE A 46 5.03 -0.86 6.04
C PHE A 46 4.48 0.54 5.76
N SER A 47 4.51 1.45 6.74
CA SER A 47 4.07 2.83 6.55
C SER A 47 4.91 3.59 5.52
N ALA A 48 6.22 3.36 5.49
CA ALA A 48 7.11 3.92 4.48
C ALA A 48 6.81 3.37 3.08
N ALA A 49 6.51 2.07 2.96
CA ALA A 49 6.13 1.46 1.69
C ALA A 49 4.84 2.09 1.12
N ILE A 50 3.83 2.33 1.98
CA ILE A 50 2.62 3.08 1.58
C ILE A 50 3.03 4.48 1.11
N ALA A 51 3.73 5.26 1.94
CA ALA A 51 4.08 6.64 1.57
C ALA A 51 4.87 6.72 0.26
N LEU A 52 5.81 5.81 0.03
CA LEU A 52 6.58 5.73 -1.21
C LEU A 52 5.71 5.30 -2.40
N GLY A 53 4.78 4.35 -2.22
CA GLY A 53 3.88 3.90 -3.27
C GLY A 53 3.03 5.02 -3.90
N TRP A 54 2.54 5.95 -3.09
CA TRP A 54 1.73 7.08 -3.62
C TRP A 54 2.53 8.35 -3.91
N THR A 55 3.86 8.31 -3.76
CA THR A 55 4.73 9.47 -4.03
C THR A 55 4.57 9.97 -5.46
N GLY A 56 4.36 9.06 -6.39
CA GLY A 56 4.35 9.44 -7.79
C GLY A 56 3.20 10.37 -8.19
N ILE A 57 1.97 9.99 -7.90
CA ILE A 57 0.80 10.85 -8.11
C ILE A 57 0.86 12.16 -7.32
N THR A 58 1.51 12.15 -6.14
CA THR A 58 1.70 13.37 -5.34
C THR A 58 2.66 14.35 -6.03
N ILE A 59 3.74 13.86 -6.65
CA ILE A 59 4.65 14.69 -7.44
C ILE A 59 3.91 15.30 -8.63
N THR A 60 3.10 14.52 -9.33
CA THR A 60 2.21 14.98 -10.40
C THR A 60 1.26 16.08 -9.92
N PHE A 61 0.63 15.89 -8.75
CA PHE A 61 -0.25 16.88 -8.15
C PHE A 61 0.48 18.21 -7.92
N PHE A 62 1.67 18.19 -7.30
CA PHE A 62 2.47 19.40 -7.11
C PHE A 62 2.90 20.03 -8.45
N SER A 63 3.26 19.21 -9.44
CA SER A 63 3.60 19.71 -10.78
C SER A 63 2.45 20.50 -11.39
N VAL A 64 1.22 19.97 -11.34
CA VAL A 64 0.05 20.65 -11.88
C VAL A 64 -0.32 21.88 -11.07
N VAL A 65 -0.26 21.82 -9.74
CA VAL A 65 -0.57 22.96 -8.87
C VAL A 65 0.41 24.12 -9.04
N ILE A 66 1.70 23.84 -9.18
CA ILE A 66 2.76 24.86 -9.28
C ILE A 66 2.90 25.37 -10.72
N TYR A 67 2.95 24.47 -11.70
CA TYR A 67 3.29 24.81 -13.09
C TYR A 67 2.08 24.82 -14.04
N GLY A 68 0.94 24.25 -13.65
CA GLY A 68 -0.24 24.10 -14.52
C GLY A 68 -0.16 22.93 -15.51
N TYR A 69 0.91 22.13 -15.46
CA TYR A 69 1.10 20.95 -16.31
C TYR A 69 1.97 19.90 -15.62
N ASN A 70 1.97 18.67 -16.14
CA ASN A 70 2.83 17.61 -15.66
C ASN A 70 4.23 17.70 -16.29
N LEU A 71 5.26 17.70 -15.45
CA LEU A 71 6.65 17.65 -15.93
C LEU A 71 6.89 16.35 -16.74
N PRO A 72 7.54 16.39 -17.92
CA PRO A 72 7.67 15.22 -18.79
C PRO A 72 8.40 14.02 -18.17
N TRP A 73 9.37 14.27 -17.30
CA TRP A 73 10.16 13.22 -16.66
C TRP A 73 9.38 12.44 -15.58
N VAL A 74 8.34 13.07 -15.02
CA VAL A 74 7.57 12.55 -13.87
C VAL A 74 6.90 11.23 -14.25
N LYS A 75 6.36 11.12 -15.48
CA LYS A 75 5.80 9.87 -16.01
C LYS A 75 6.74 8.66 -15.90
N TYR A 76 8.05 8.86 -16.03
CA TYR A 76 9.01 7.74 -16.03
C TYR A 76 9.42 7.32 -14.63
N VAL A 77 9.30 8.18 -13.62
CA VAL A 77 9.83 7.92 -12.26
C VAL A 77 8.72 7.40 -11.34
N ILE A 78 7.49 7.90 -11.51
CA ILE A 78 6.34 7.59 -10.65
C ILE A 78 6.09 6.11 -10.53
N SER A 79 5.93 5.47 -11.68
CA SER A 79 5.46 4.09 -11.73
C SER A 79 6.45 3.12 -11.10
N TYR A 80 7.74 3.48 -11.04
CA TYR A 80 8.73 2.65 -10.36
C TYR A 80 8.47 2.64 -8.85
N PHE A 81 8.10 3.77 -8.26
CA PHE A 81 7.79 3.83 -6.84
C PHE A 81 6.46 3.15 -6.50
N SER A 82 5.42 3.35 -7.31
CA SER A 82 4.08 2.79 -7.06
C SER A 82 4.10 1.26 -6.97
N TYR A 83 4.70 0.59 -7.94
CA TYR A 83 4.63 -0.87 -8.04
C TYR A 83 5.79 -1.59 -7.37
N SER A 84 6.90 -0.91 -7.08
CA SER A 84 8.03 -1.56 -6.42
C SER A 84 7.86 -1.69 -4.91
N THR A 85 7.01 -0.89 -4.30
CA THR A 85 6.83 -0.85 -2.83
C THR A 85 5.77 -1.82 -2.32
N VAL A 86 4.83 -2.26 -3.17
CA VAL A 86 3.76 -3.19 -2.74
C VAL A 86 4.33 -4.50 -2.18
N PRO A 87 5.27 -5.21 -2.85
CA PRO A 87 5.91 -6.40 -2.28
C PRO A 87 6.59 -6.16 -0.93
N VAL A 88 7.20 -4.99 -0.74
CA VAL A 88 7.87 -4.60 0.52
C VAL A 88 6.84 -4.45 1.64
N GLY A 89 5.74 -3.75 1.38
CA GLY A 89 4.64 -3.59 2.34
C GLY A 89 4.00 -4.92 2.72
N SER A 90 3.73 -5.77 1.73
CA SER A 90 3.15 -7.09 1.96
C SER A 90 4.07 -8.03 2.76
N THR A 91 5.38 -7.99 2.50
CA THR A 91 6.38 -8.74 3.29
C THR A 91 6.38 -8.28 4.75
N ALA A 92 6.27 -6.97 4.99
CA ALA A 92 6.17 -6.42 6.34
C ALA A 92 4.93 -6.94 7.08
N ILE A 93 3.76 -6.99 6.41
CA ILE A 93 2.54 -7.58 6.97
C ILE A 93 2.73 -9.06 7.29
N ILE A 94 3.24 -9.86 6.35
CA ILE A 94 3.46 -11.31 6.55
C ILE A 94 4.37 -11.53 7.76
N TYR A 95 5.49 -10.80 7.83
CA TYR A 95 6.39 -10.91 8.96
C TYR A 95 5.66 -10.55 10.26
N PHE A 96 4.97 -9.42 10.30
CA PHE A 96 4.24 -8.95 11.47
C PHE A 96 3.23 -9.99 11.94
N THR A 97 2.44 -10.56 11.03
CA THR A 97 1.44 -11.59 11.33
C THR A 97 2.09 -12.80 11.99
N PHE A 98 3.21 -13.31 11.47
CA PHE A 98 3.88 -14.46 12.08
C PHE A 98 4.55 -14.15 13.42
N ASP A 99 5.05 -12.93 13.60
CA ASP A 99 5.74 -12.52 14.82
C ASP A 99 4.78 -12.26 15.98
N VAL A 100 3.59 -11.73 15.68
CA VAL A 100 2.60 -11.33 16.69
C VAL A 100 1.52 -12.39 16.91
N PHE A 101 1.11 -13.11 15.86
CA PHE A 101 -0.06 -13.97 15.90
C PHE A 101 0.22 -15.48 15.99
N GLY A 102 1.49 -15.89 16.01
CA GLY A 102 1.88 -17.15 16.62
C GLY A 102 1.87 -18.41 15.75
N ALA A 103 2.64 -18.44 14.66
CA ALA A 103 2.95 -19.69 13.93
C ALA A 103 4.40 -19.74 13.39
N PRO A 104 5.43 -19.66 14.26
CA PRO A 104 6.83 -19.49 13.84
C PRO A 104 7.36 -20.65 12.98
N LYS A 105 6.80 -21.87 13.10
CA LYS A 105 7.20 -23.05 12.32
C LYS A 105 7.03 -22.85 10.81
N PHE A 106 5.97 -22.15 10.39
CA PHE A 106 5.69 -21.91 8.97
C PHE A 106 6.26 -20.59 8.45
N LYS A 107 6.76 -19.72 9.34
CA LYS A 107 7.27 -18.38 9.01
C LYS A 107 8.38 -18.44 7.96
N LYS A 108 9.43 -19.25 8.19
CA LYS A 108 10.58 -19.34 7.27
C LYS A 108 10.17 -19.90 5.90
N PRO A 109 9.50 -21.06 5.79
CA PRO A 109 9.07 -21.58 4.49
C PRO A 109 8.17 -20.60 3.72
N LEU A 110 7.20 -19.96 4.39
CA LEU A 110 6.31 -19.00 3.73
C LEU A 110 7.04 -17.75 3.27
N LEU A 111 7.97 -17.21 4.07
CA LEU A 111 8.80 -16.10 3.63
C LEU A 111 9.66 -16.47 2.43
N VAL A 112 10.23 -17.68 2.38
CA VAL A 112 11.00 -18.14 1.21
C VAL A 112 10.11 -18.19 -0.04
N VAL A 113 8.93 -18.80 0.05
CA VAL A 113 7.97 -18.83 -1.08
C VAL A 113 7.58 -17.42 -1.51
N TYR A 114 7.31 -16.54 -0.54
CA TYR A 114 6.93 -15.16 -0.81
C TYR A 114 8.07 -14.36 -1.45
N PHE A 115 9.32 -14.54 -0.99
CA PHE A 115 10.49 -13.91 -1.59
C PHE A 115 10.76 -14.41 -3.01
N SER A 116 10.53 -15.70 -3.29
CA SER A 116 10.60 -16.22 -4.66
C SER A 116 9.56 -15.57 -5.57
N LEU A 117 8.32 -15.39 -5.09
CA LEU A 117 7.28 -14.67 -5.83
C LEU A 117 7.63 -13.19 -6.03
N MET A 118 8.18 -12.53 -5.02
CA MET A 118 8.65 -11.14 -5.09
C MET A 118 9.79 -10.98 -6.09
N ALA A 119 10.74 -11.92 -6.13
CA ALA A 119 11.81 -11.91 -7.11
C ALA A 119 11.27 -12.06 -8.54
N LEU A 120 10.35 -13.01 -8.77
CA LEU A 120 9.68 -13.16 -10.06
C LEU A 120 8.90 -11.88 -10.42
N TYR A 121 8.15 -11.32 -9.49
CA TYR A 121 7.42 -10.07 -9.66
C TYR A 121 8.33 -8.94 -10.12
N TYR A 122 9.49 -8.74 -9.48
CA TYR A 122 10.42 -7.70 -9.91
C TYR A 122 11.04 -7.99 -11.27
N ILE A 123 11.45 -9.23 -11.54
CA ILE A 123 12.00 -9.60 -12.85
C ILE A 123 11.00 -9.23 -13.95
N PHE A 124 9.74 -9.64 -13.81
CA PHE A 124 8.70 -9.31 -14.79
C PHE A 124 8.39 -7.81 -14.81
N LEU A 125 8.24 -7.16 -13.65
CA LEU A 125 7.96 -5.72 -13.57
C LEU A 125 9.01 -4.91 -14.33
N PHE A 126 10.30 -5.17 -14.12
CA PHE A 126 11.36 -4.42 -14.77
C PHE A 126 11.62 -4.87 -16.22
N ALA A 127 11.32 -6.13 -16.58
CA ALA A 127 11.45 -6.61 -17.96
C ALA A 127 10.34 -6.10 -18.89
N THR A 128 9.12 -5.92 -18.38
CA THR A 128 7.94 -5.52 -19.16
C THR A 128 7.34 -4.20 -18.71
N PHE A 129 8.12 -3.36 -18.02
CA PHE A 129 7.63 -2.17 -17.32
C PHE A 129 6.76 -1.25 -18.18
N SER A 130 7.18 -0.97 -19.41
CA SER A 130 6.48 -0.10 -20.36
C SER A 130 5.09 -0.61 -20.76
N ASP A 131 4.90 -1.93 -20.71
CA ASP A 131 3.67 -2.60 -21.12
C ASP A 131 2.82 -2.99 -19.90
N ALA A 132 3.50 -3.22 -18.76
CA ALA A 132 2.89 -3.59 -17.50
C ALA A 132 2.20 -2.42 -16.83
N VAL A 133 2.78 -1.22 -16.89
CA VAL A 133 2.22 -0.03 -16.26
C VAL A 133 1.58 0.88 -17.31
N VAL A 134 0.30 1.17 -17.11
CA VAL A 134 -0.44 2.12 -17.91
C VAL A 134 -0.52 3.43 -17.14
N VAL A 135 -0.03 4.51 -17.75
CA VAL A 135 -0.19 5.88 -17.24
C VAL A 135 -1.25 6.58 -18.07
N SER A 136 -2.23 7.20 -17.41
CA SER A 136 -3.34 7.89 -18.06
C SER A 136 -2.87 9.00 -19.02
N LYS A 137 -3.49 9.07 -20.21
CA LYS A 137 -3.28 10.18 -21.16
C LYS A 137 -4.19 11.34 -20.78
N VAL A 138 -3.68 12.27 -19.98
CA VAL A 138 -4.47 13.39 -19.45
C VAL A 138 -4.20 14.72 -20.18
N LYS A 139 -5.21 15.60 -20.20
CA LYS A 139 -5.10 16.96 -20.76
C LYS A 139 -4.28 17.86 -19.82
N LYS A 140 -3.83 19.02 -20.30
CA LYS A 140 -3.21 20.05 -19.43
C LYS A 140 -4.17 20.41 -18.29
N GLY A 141 -3.64 20.50 -17.06
CA GLY A 141 -4.44 20.78 -15.85
C GLY A 141 -5.05 19.54 -15.17
N GLN A 142 -4.75 18.33 -15.64
CA GLN A 142 -5.11 17.06 -14.99
C GLN A 142 -3.84 16.30 -14.55
N ILE A 143 -3.95 15.50 -13.50
CA ILE A 143 -2.84 14.69 -12.97
C ILE A 143 -2.75 13.34 -13.70
N TYR A 144 -1.53 12.87 -13.96
CA TYR A 144 -1.25 11.46 -14.24
C TYR A 144 -1.65 10.58 -13.05
N ASP A 145 -2.28 9.47 -13.38
CA ASP A 145 -2.50 8.33 -12.51
C ASP A 145 -2.00 7.07 -13.25
N ASP A 146 -1.72 6.01 -12.51
CA ASP A 146 -1.16 4.78 -13.05
C ASP A 146 -1.80 3.51 -12.50
N TRP A 147 -1.94 2.49 -13.35
CA TRP A 147 -2.42 1.15 -12.96
C TRP A 147 -1.68 0.04 -13.71
N LEU A 148 -1.75 -1.17 -13.18
CA LEU A 148 -1.26 -2.35 -13.88
C LEU A 148 -2.23 -2.77 -14.98
N SER A 149 -1.68 -2.99 -16.17
CA SER A 149 -2.39 -3.56 -17.33
C SER A 149 -2.89 -4.97 -17.00
N PRO A 150 -4.19 -5.29 -17.22
CA PRO A 150 -4.71 -6.64 -16.99
C PRO A 150 -4.11 -7.69 -17.94
N ASN A 151 -3.46 -7.25 -19.02
CA ASN A 151 -2.78 -8.14 -19.97
C ASN A 151 -1.35 -8.49 -19.53
N SER A 152 -0.83 -7.89 -18.44
CA SER A 152 0.52 -8.12 -17.96
C SER A 152 0.58 -9.23 -16.93
N VAL A 153 1.61 -10.07 -16.99
CA VAL A 153 1.90 -11.09 -15.95
C VAL A 153 2.06 -10.43 -14.56
N VAL A 154 2.58 -9.20 -14.52
CA VAL A 154 2.78 -8.41 -13.29
C VAL A 154 1.46 -8.20 -12.54
N TYR A 155 0.36 -7.96 -13.27
CA TYR A 155 -0.98 -7.83 -12.70
C TYR A 155 -1.38 -9.08 -11.91
N TYR A 156 -1.22 -10.25 -12.50
CA TYR A 156 -1.61 -11.53 -11.88
C TYR A 156 -0.69 -11.89 -10.71
N LEU A 157 0.61 -11.62 -10.83
CA LEU A 157 1.56 -11.80 -9.74
C LEU A 157 1.20 -10.91 -8.54
N LEU A 158 0.86 -9.64 -8.77
CA LEU A 158 0.42 -8.75 -7.70
C LEU A 158 -0.85 -9.28 -7.01
N LEU A 159 -1.83 -9.73 -7.80
CA LEU A 159 -3.07 -10.29 -7.28
C LEU A 159 -2.81 -11.51 -6.39
N ILE A 160 -1.98 -12.45 -6.85
CA ILE A 160 -1.57 -13.63 -6.06
C ILE A 160 -0.87 -13.19 -4.76
N MET A 161 0.06 -12.24 -4.84
CA MET A 161 0.81 -11.77 -3.68
C MET A 161 -0.08 -11.12 -2.63
N VAL A 162 -1.04 -10.29 -3.04
CA VAL A 162 -2.01 -9.68 -2.12
C VAL A 162 -2.96 -10.74 -1.56
N SER A 163 -3.45 -11.67 -2.37
CA SER A 163 -4.30 -12.78 -1.89
C SER A 163 -3.59 -13.64 -0.84
N ILE A 164 -2.32 -14.02 -1.05
CA ILE A 164 -1.52 -14.75 -0.07
C ILE A 164 -1.38 -13.94 1.22
N THR A 165 -1.08 -12.65 1.12
CA THR A 165 -0.93 -11.76 2.28
C THR A 165 -2.23 -11.67 3.09
N SER A 166 -3.37 -11.55 2.40
CA SER A 166 -4.70 -11.52 3.02
C SER A 166 -5.03 -12.84 3.72
N LEU A 167 -4.76 -13.99 3.08
CA LEU A 167 -4.99 -15.30 3.67
C LEU A 167 -4.12 -15.54 4.91
N ILE A 168 -2.84 -15.17 4.86
CA ILE A 168 -1.93 -15.27 6.00
C ILE A 168 -2.43 -14.40 7.15
N THR A 169 -2.88 -13.18 6.86
CA THR A 169 -3.37 -12.26 7.88
C THR A 169 -4.67 -12.73 8.53
N LEU A 170 -5.62 -13.23 7.73
CA LEU A 170 -6.86 -13.86 8.20
C LEU A 170 -6.58 -15.05 9.11
N PHE A 171 -5.69 -15.96 8.68
CA PHE A 171 -5.33 -17.14 9.44
C PHE A 171 -4.59 -16.80 10.74
N GLY A 172 -3.61 -15.89 10.67
CA GLY A 172 -2.89 -15.41 11.85
C GLY A 172 -3.84 -14.81 12.87
N PHE A 173 -4.74 -13.94 12.43
CA PHE A 173 -5.74 -13.39 13.34
C PHE A 173 -6.65 -14.46 13.94
N TYR A 174 -7.16 -15.39 13.14
CA TYR A 174 -8.02 -16.47 13.62
C TYR A 174 -7.37 -17.22 14.78
N GLN A 175 -6.08 -17.57 14.65
CA GLN A 175 -5.32 -18.19 15.73
C GLN A 175 -5.18 -17.27 16.96
N PHE A 176 -4.75 -16.03 16.76
CA PHE A 176 -4.55 -15.07 17.86
C PHE A 176 -5.84 -14.77 18.64
N SER A 177 -6.97 -14.68 17.94
CA SER A 177 -8.28 -14.38 18.53
C SER A 177 -8.78 -15.46 19.48
N LYS A 178 -8.33 -16.71 19.28
CA LYS A 178 -8.60 -17.83 20.19
C LYS A 178 -7.73 -17.80 21.44
N MET A 179 -6.52 -17.24 21.33
CA MET A 179 -5.50 -17.28 22.38
C MET A 179 -5.49 -16.04 23.27
N THR A 180 -6.24 -14.99 22.92
CA THR A 180 -6.20 -13.69 23.61
C THR A 180 -7.58 -13.18 24.02
N ALA A 181 -7.62 -12.49 25.16
CA ALA A 181 -8.79 -11.83 25.69
C ALA A 181 -8.46 -10.38 26.10
N GLY A 182 -9.49 -9.55 26.32
CA GLY A 182 -9.33 -8.17 26.78
C GLY A 182 -8.66 -7.24 25.75
N ASP A 183 -7.74 -6.40 26.23
CA ASP A 183 -7.12 -5.33 25.42
C ASP A 183 -6.31 -5.87 24.23
N LEU A 184 -5.65 -7.03 24.39
CA LEU A 184 -4.91 -7.69 23.31
C LEU A 184 -5.81 -8.08 22.13
N LYS A 185 -7.01 -8.59 22.41
CA LYS A 185 -7.98 -8.96 21.37
C LYS A 185 -8.48 -7.73 20.62
N LYS A 186 -8.70 -6.62 21.33
CA LYS A 186 -9.14 -5.34 20.75
C LYS A 186 -8.08 -4.76 19.81
N ARG A 187 -6.81 -4.79 20.23
CA ARG A 187 -5.65 -4.38 19.43
C ARG A 187 -5.50 -5.20 18.15
N ALA A 188 -5.62 -6.52 18.25
CA ALA A 188 -5.57 -7.36 17.06
C ALA A 188 -6.73 -7.08 16.11
N GLY A 189 -7.93 -6.79 16.62
CA GLY A 189 -9.06 -6.31 15.82
C GLY A 189 -8.70 -5.12 14.91
N PHE A 190 -7.97 -4.12 15.45
CA PHE A 190 -7.49 -3.00 14.66
C PHE A 190 -6.49 -3.41 13.57
N ILE A 191 -5.57 -4.36 13.85
CA ILE A 191 -4.62 -4.82 12.84
C ILE A 191 -5.30 -5.54 11.68
N ILE A 192 -6.31 -6.38 11.95
CA ILE A 192 -7.07 -7.02 10.86
C ILE A 192 -7.75 -5.96 10.02
N LEU A 193 -8.44 -5.03 10.68
CA LEU A 193 -9.24 -4.02 10.00
C LEU A 193 -8.33 -3.18 9.11
N SER A 194 -7.16 -2.81 9.61
CA SER A 194 -6.10 -2.19 8.83
C SER A 194 -5.71 -3.02 7.61
N SER A 195 -5.44 -4.31 7.79
CA SER A 195 -4.96 -5.19 6.71
C SER A 195 -6.01 -5.41 5.63
N ILE A 196 -7.28 -5.60 6.01
CA ILE A 196 -8.41 -5.72 5.08
C ILE A 196 -8.60 -4.42 4.31
N ILE A 197 -8.66 -3.28 5.01
CA ILE A 197 -8.86 -1.97 4.38
C ILE A 197 -7.71 -1.68 3.42
N ILE A 198 -6.45 -1.71 3.90
CA ILE A 198 -5.29 -1.34 3.09
C ILE A 198 -5.11 -2.33 1.94
N GLY A 199 -5.19 -3.64 2.19
CA GLY A 199 -5.03 -4.64 1.13
C GLY A 199 -6.08 -4.50 0.02
N SER A 200 -7.34 -4.28 0.39
CA SER A 200 -8.43 -4.09 -0.58
C SER A 200 -8.26 -2.77 -1.34
N CYS A 201 -7.89 -1.69 -0.66
CA CYS A 201 -7.69 -0.40 -1.28
C CYS A 201 -6.46 -0.40 -2.21
N VAL A 202 -5.36 -1.06 -1.83
CA VAL A 202 -4.20 -1.24 -2.72
C VAL A 202 -4.64 -1.90 -4.01
N LEU A 203 -5.44 -2.99 -3.95
CA LEU A 203 -5.94 -3.62 -5.17
C LEU A 203 -6.82 -2.66 -5.97
N LEU A 204 -7.79 -2.01 -5.32
CA LEU A 204 -8.68 -1.07 -6.00
C LEU A 204 -7.95 0.12 -6.64
N ASP A 205 -6.80 0.55 -6.11
CA ASP A 205 -6.01 1.66 -6.63
C ASP A 205 -4.96 1.23 -7.68
N THR A 206 -4.47 -0.01 -7.62
CA THR A 206 -3.31 -0.47 -8.42
C THR A 206 -3.64 -1.42 -9.56
N VAL A 207 -4.78 -2.13 -9.51
CA VAL A 207 -5.18 -3.09 -10.54
C VAL A 207 -6.50 -2.73 -11.20
N PHE A 208 -6.53 -2.86 -12.52
CA PHE A 208 -7.71 -2.67 -13.33
C PHE A 208 -8.73 -3.80 -13.14
N LEU A 209 -9.85 -3.52 -12.45
CA LEU A 209 -10.94 -4.47 -12.20
C LEU A 209 -12.06 -4.39 -13.27
N GLY A 210 -11.69 -4.40 -14.55
CA GLY A 210 -12.64 -4.50 -15.67
C GLY A 210 -13.48 -3.25 -15.96
N SER A 211 -14.54 -3.42 -16.75
CA SER A 211 -15.39 -2.35 -17.31
C SER A 211 -16.21 -1.56 -16.28
N ILE A 212 -16.34 -2.07 -15.05
CA ILE A 212 -17.01 -1.36 -13.95
C ILE A 212 -16.15 -0.18 -13.47
N PHE A 213 -14.81 -0.22 -13.62
CA PHE A 213 -13.90 0.84 -13.16
C PHE A 213 -13.42 1.80 -14.25
N THR A 214 -13.61 1.48 -15.55
CA THR A 214 -13.26 2.40 -16.66
C THR A 214 -14.01 3.73 -16.65
N GLN A 215 -15.12 3.82 -15.93
CA GLN A 215 -15.87 5.07 -15.75
C GLN A 215 -15.55 5.78 -14.43
N HIS A 216 -14.63 5.23 -13.61
CA HIS A 216 -14.41 5.67 -12.23
C HIS A 216 -12.96 5.94 -11.83
N GLU A 217 -12.00 6.03 -12.77
CA GLU A 217 -10.62 6.52 -12.48
C GLU A 217 -10.63 7.89 -11.77
N GLU A 218 -11.65 8.70 -12.02
CA GLU A 218 -11.86 9.99 -11.36
C GLU A 218 -12.20 9.89 -9.85
N TYR A 219 -12.52 8.68 -9.36
CA TYR A 219 -12.93 8.41 -7.97
C TYR A 219 -11.88 7.66 -7.13
N LEU A 220 -10.66 7.50 -7.63
CA LEU A 220 -9.56 6.86 -6.88
C LEU A 220 -9.27 7.56 -5.53
N PHE A 221 -9.63 8.84 -5.39
CA PHE A 221 -9.59 9.56 -4.12
C PHE A 221 -10.39 8.86 -3.01
N VAL A 222 -11.49 8.19 -3.33
CA VAL A 222 -12.32 7.45 -2.36
C VAL A 222 -11.51 6.31 -1.76
N VAL A 223 -10.79 5.58 -2.61
CA VAL A 223 -9.94 4.45 -2.23
C VAL A 223 -8.78 4.93 -1.36
N ARG A 224 -8.13 6.02 -1.75
CA ARG A 224 -7.02 6.64 -1.00
C ARG A 224 -7.47 7.20 0.35
N PHE A 225 -8.63 7.85 0.42
CA PHE A 225 -9.21 8.27 1.70
C PHE A 225 -9.60 7.08 2.58
N ALA A 226 -10.07 5.97 1.99
CA ALA A 226 -10.36 4.75 2.75
C ALA A 226 -9.10 4.09 3.32
N MET A 227 -7.94 4.19 2.65
CA MET A 227 -6.66 3.71 3.21
C MET A 227 -6.25 4.41 4.50
N ILE A 228 -6.55 5.71 4.64
CA ILE A 228 -6.13 6.52 5.79
C ILE A 228 -6.62 5.95 7.12
N PRO A 229 -7.93 5.68 7.34
CA PRO A 229 -8.41 4.93 8.50
C PRO A 229 -7.71 3.59 8.70
N GLY A 230 -7.36 2.90 7.61
CA GLY A 230 -6.56 1.68 7.65
C GLY A 230 -5.20 1.90 8.30
N VAL A 231 -4.47 2.96 7.95
CA VAL A 231 -3.17 3.31 8.56
C VAL A 231 -3.35 3.67 10.04
N PHE A 232 -4.40 4.39 10.41
CA PHE A 232 -4.73 4.66 11.82
C PHE A 232 -5.04 3.39 12.61
N CYS A 233 -5.75 2.43 12.01
CA CYS A 233 -6.00 1.13 12.62
C CYS A 233 -4.69 0.36 12.87
N ALA A 234 -3.74 0.37 11.92
CA ALA A 234 -2.41 -0.22 12.16
C ALA A 234 -1.73 0.41 13.38
N PHE A 235 -1.71 1.74 13.44
CA PHE A 235 -1.11 2.47 14.55
C PHE A 235 -1.77 2.15 15.90
N TRP A 236 -3.10 2.16 15.99
CA TRP A 236 -3.81 1.86 17.25
C TRP A 236 -3.70 0.41 17.67
N GLY A 237 -3.54 -0.52 16.72
CA GLY A 237 -3.32 -1.93 17.05
C GLY A 237 -1.99 -2.20 17.73
N ILE A 238 -0.97 -1.35 17.53
CA ILE A 238 0.38 -1.58 18.07
C ILE A 238 0.89 -0.57 19.09
N ARG A 239 0.22 0.58 19.24
CA ARG A 239 0.65 1.58 20.22
C ARG A 239 0.79 0.95 21.62
N PRO A 240 1.78 1.34 22.43
CA PRO A 240 1.92 0.86 23.81
C PRO A 240 0.63 1.06 24.63
N SER A 241 0.30 0.12 25.53
CA SER A 241 -0.70 0.38 26.58
C SER A 241 -0.24 1.53 27.44
N LYS A 242 -1.13 2.49 27.67
CA LYS A 242 -0.97 3.44 28.76
C LYS A 242 -1.16 2.72 30.08
#